data_AF-A0A2A4F0K7-F1
#
_entry.id   AF-A0A2A4F0K7-F1
#
_cell.length_a   1.000
_cell.length_b   1.000
_cell.length_c   1.000
_cell.angle_alpha   90.00
_cell.angle_beta   90.00
_cell.angle_gamma   90.00
#
_symmetry.space_group_name_H-M   'P 1'
#
loop_
_entity.id
_entity.type
_entity.pdbx_description
1 polymer ?
#
loop_
_entity_poly.entity_id
_entity_poly.type
_entity_poly.pdbx_seq_one_letter_code
_entity_poly.pdbx_strand_id
1 'polypeptide(L)'
;MTVSYATYRRIVSDVIIVDREGLTGDVEYLLKHDPLAKDLAEIHHGVENDELTSLIDNCLFAAFPAIYERWGLPACEIFHYGKVCATSNTARLPEIIPFEELRFDPYEPRQAFEVMRSLIESPERLHDFAISDFGEVQATNMGAVFR
;
A
#
# COMPACT_ATOMS: atom_id res chain seq x y z
N MET A 1 -7.23 23.22 -2.90
CA MET A 1 -7.95 22.53 -3.99
C MET A 1 -8.89 21.52 -3.35
N THR A 2 -10.19 21.58 -3.64
CA THR A 2 -11.16 20.62 -3.09
C THR A 2 -11.36 19.52 -4.13
N VAL A 3 -10.86 18.32 -3.85
CA VAL A 3 -11.13 17.14 -4.68
C VAL A 3 -12.64 16.91 -4.68
N SER A 4 -13.23 16.70 -5.86
CA SER A 4 -14.66 16.44 -5.95
C SER A 4 -14.99 15.13 -5.24
N TYR A 5 -16.15 15.05 -4.56
CA TYR A 5 -16.60 13.83 -3.90
C TYR A 5 -16.70 12.63 -4.85
N ALA A 6 -16.99 12.87 -6.14
CA ALA A 6 -17.01 11.82 -7.17
C ALA A 6 -15.61 11.33 -7.54
N THR A 7 -14.62 12.22 -7.60
CA THR A 7 -13.20 11.87 -7.79
C THR A 7 -12.69 11.09 -6.59
N TYR A 8 -12.99 11.56 -5.38
CA TYR A 8 -12.70 10.85 -4.14
C TYR A 8 -13.31 9.46 -4.14
N ARG A 9 -14.60 9.31 -4.45
CA ARG A 9 -15.27 8.00 -4.45
C ARG A 9 -14.72 7.04 -5.51
N ARG A 10 -14.23 7.56 -6.63
CA ARG A 10 -13.60 6.77 -7.69
C ARG A 10 -12.20 6.29 -7.28
N ILE A 11 -11.39 7.18 -6.70
CA ILE A 11 -10.09 6.86 -6.09
C ILE A 11 -10.20 5.77 -5.03
N VAL A 12 -11.29 5.78 -4.24
CA VAL A 12 -11.47 4.86 -3.12
C VAL A 12 -12.26 3.59 -3.55
N SER A 13 -12.69 3.44 -4.80
CA SER A 13 -13.31 2.17 -5.25
C SER A 13 -12.31 1.16 -5.83
N ASP A 14 -11.03 1.52 -5.90
CA ASP A 14 -9.97 0.74 -6.58
C ASP A 14 -8.94 0.15 -5.59
N VAL A 15 -9.23 0.15 -4.27
CA VAL A 15 -8.32 -0.41 -3.25
C VAL A 15 -8.49 -1.92 -3.16
N ILE A 16 -7.39 -2.66 -3.30
CA ILE A 16 -7.34 -4.11 -3.10
C ILE A 16 -6.47 -4.40 -1.89
N ILE A 17 -7.07 -4.98 -0.87
CA ILE A 17 -6.36 -5.44 0.32
C ILE A 17 -6.03 -6.91 0.10
N VAL A 18 -4.74 -7.18 -0.11
CA VAL A 18 -4.23 -8.53 -0.19
C VAL A 18 -3.70 -8.94 1.16
N ASP A 19 -4.05 -10.15 1.57
CA ASP A 19 -3.59 -10.72 2.81
C ASP A 19 -3.44 -12.26 2.70
N ARG A 20 -2.45 -12.80 3.44
CA ARG A 20 -2.11 -14.23 3.43
C ARG A 20 -2.63 -14.99 4.65
N GLU A 21 -2.67 -14.35 5.82
CA GLU A 21 -2.92 -15.05 7.10
C GLU A 21 -4.24 -14.65 7.80
N GLY A 22 -5.01 -13.75 7.20
CA GLY A 22 -6.22 -13.16 7.77
C GLY A 22 -5.94 -11.74 8.32
N LEU A 23 -6.73 -10.76 7.87
CA LEU A 23 -6.70 -9.40 8.42
C LEU A 23 -6.98 -9.48 9.92
N THR A 24 -6.05 -8.97 10.73
CA THR A 24 -6.17 -9.02 12.18
C THR A 24 -7.20 -8.01 12.70
N GLY A 25 -7.88 -8.36 13.79
CA GLY A 25 -8.80 -7.44 14.48
C GLY A 25 -10.16 -7.34 13.82
N ASP A 26 -10.72 -6.13 13.78
CA ASP A 26 -12.05 -5.83 13.25
C ASP A 26 -12.02 -5.22 11.84
N VAL A 27 -10.86 -5.12 11.19
CA VAL A 27 -10.69 -4.48 9.88
C VAL A 27 -11.63 -5.08 8.84
N GLU A 28 -11.62 -6.39 8.67
CA GLU A 28 -12.50 -7.07 7.71
C GLU A 28 -13.99 -6.90 8.09
N TYR A 29 -14.30 -6.87 9.38
CA TYR A 29 -15.67 -6.62 9.84
C TYR A 29 -16.13 -5.20 9.47
N LEU A 30 -15.30 -4.18 9.74
CA LEU A 30 -15.58 -2.79 9.39
C LEU A 30 -15.71 -2.61 7.88
N LEU A 31 -14.80 -3.18 7.10
CA LEU A 31 -14.85 -3.18 5.63
C LEU A 31 -16.03 -3.98 5.05
N LYS A 32 -16.77 -4.76 5.83
CA LYS A 32 -17.97 -5.46 5.36
C LYS A 32 -19.26 -4.81 5.84
N HIS A 33 -19.24 -4.16 7.00
CA HIS A 33 -20.45 -3.74 7.70
C HIS A 33 -20.58 -2.23 7.89
N ASP A 34 -19.49 -1.46 7.84
CA ASP A 34 -19.56 0.00 7.93
C ASP A 34 -20.14 0.57 6.62
N PRO A 35 -21.29 1.28 6.67
CA PRO A 35 -21.88 1.92 5.48
C PRO A 35 -20.94 2.86 4.73
N LEU A 36 -19.92 3.40 5.41
CA LEU A 36 -18.92 4.28 4.82
C LEU A 36 -17.76 3.51 4.18
N ALA A 37 -17.47 2.28 4.63
CA ALA A 37 -16.27 1.53 4.21
C ALA A 37 -16.56 0.33 3.29
N LYS A 38 -17.78 -0.22 3.32
CA LYS A 38 -18.09 -1.52 2.69
C LYS A 38 -17.94 -1.63 1.17
N ASP A 39 -17.86 -0.50 0.48
CA ASP A 39 -17.69 -0.41 -0.97
C ASP A 39 -16.37 0.29 -1.33
N LEU A 40 -15.44 0.41 -0.37
CA LEU A 40 -14.18 1.14 -0.50
C LEU A 40 -12.95 0.24 -0.70
N ALA A 41 -13.08 -1.07 -0.48
CA ALA A 41 -11.97 -2.00 -0.69
C ALA A 41 -12.47 -3.41 -1.01
N GLU A 42 -11.76 -4.08 -1.91
CA GLU A 42 -11.90 -5.52 -2.15
C GLU A 42 -10.85 -6.26 -1.32
N ILE A 43 -11.22 -7.37 -0.67
CA ILE A 43 -10.31 -8.16 0.15
C ILE A 43 -10.03 -9.49 -0.55
N HIS A 44 -8.76 -9.75 -0.84
CA HIS A 44 -8.29 -10.98 -1.46
C HIS A 44 -7.44 -11.77 -0.44
N HIS A 45 -7.91 -12.96 -0.07
CA HIS A 45 -7.26 -13.84 0.89
C HIS A 45 -6.49 -14.95 0.18
N GLY A 46 -5.30 -15.29 0.67
CA GLY A 46 -4.56 -16.47 0.21
C GLY A 46 -4.16 -16.40 -1.27
N VAL A 47 -3.82 -15.21 -1.76
CA VAL A 47 -3.44 -14.97 -3.15
C VAL A 47 -2.16 -15.73 -3.50
N GLU A 48 -2.21 -16.49 -4.59
CA GLU A 48 -1.05 -17.21 -5.14
C GLU A 48 0.00 -16.22 -5.67
N ASN A 49 1.27 -16.63 -5.72
CA ASN A 49 2.37 -15.73 -6.10
C ASN A 49 2.15 -15.05 -7.47
N ASP A 50 1.71 -15.81 -8.49
CA ASP A 50 1.50 -15.26 -9.83
C ASP A 50 0.36 -14.23 -9.87
N GLU A 51 -0.70 -14.46 -9.08
CA GLU A 51 -1.81 -13.50 -8.96
C GLU A 51 -1.35 -12.25 -8.20
N LEU A 52 -0.57 -12.41 -7.13
CA LEU A 52 0.00 -11.30 -6.37
C LEU A 52 0.91 -10.44 -7.24
N THR A 53 1.80 -11.05 -8.02
CA THR A 53 2.63 -10.35 -9.00
C THR A 53 1.76 -9.60 -10.00
N SER A 54 0.70 -10.23 -10.52
CA SER A 54 -0.23 -9.56 -11.44
C SER A 54 -0.92 -8.36 -10.80
N LEU A 55 -1.32 -8.45 -9.53
CA LEU A 55 -1.91 -7.32 -8.81
C LEU A 55 -0.93 -6.16 -8.67
N ILE A 56 0.34 -6.46 -8.34
CA ILE A 56 1.39 -5.45 -8.20
C ILE A 56 1.71 -4.82 -9.56
N ASP A 57 1.88 -5.62 -10.61
CA ASP A 57 2.17 -5.11 -11.96
C ASP A 57 1.10 -4.16 -12.48
N ASN A 58 -0.16 -4.37 -12.08
CA ASN A 58 -1.30 -3.56 -12.50
C ASN A 58 -1.69 -2.46 -11.51
N CYS A 59 -0.97 -2.29 -10.40
CA CYS A 59 -1.24 -1.24 -9.42
C CYS A 59 -0.63 0.10 -9.84
N LEU A 60 -1.22 1.19 -9.34
CA LEU A 60 -0.62 2.52 -9.40
C LEU A 60 0.53 2.63 -8.40
N PHE A 61 0.27 2.20 -7.16
CA PHE A 61 1.24 2.07 -6.08
C PHE A 61 0.69 1.08 -5.04
N ALA A 62 1.49 0.74 -4.02
CA ALA A 62 1.04 -0.06 -2.88
C ALA A 62 1.28 0.68 -1.57
N ALA A 63 0.53 0.32 -0.52
CA ALA A 63 0.77 0.84 0.82
C ALA A 63 0.95 -0.30 1.82
N PHE A 64 1.97 -0.15 2.66
CA PHE A 64 2.32 -1.11 3.69
C PHE A 64 2.37 -0.42 5.06
N PRO A 65 1.20 -0.21 5.71
CA PRO A 65 1.05 0.51 6.97
C PRO A 65 1.38 -0.38 8.20
N ALA A 66 2.50 -1.11 8.17
CA ALA A 66 2.83 -2.03 9.25
C ALA A 66 3.21 -1.30 10.54
N ILE A 67 2.64 -1.68 11.68
CA ILE A 67 3.05 -1.15 12.98
C ILE A 67 4.47 -1.59 13.33
N TYR A 68 4.81 -2.84 13.02
CA TYR A 68 6.12 -3.42 13.25
C TYR A 68 6.46 -4.43 12.15
N GLU A 69 7.57 -4.17 11.45
CA GLU A 69 8.09 -5.05 10.40
C GLU A 69 9.60 -5.25 10.61
N ARG A 70 10.06 -6.50 10.57
CA ARG A 70 11.43 -6.86 10.96
C ARG A 70 12.43 -6.76 9.81
N TRP A 71 11.97 -6.95 8.59
CA TRP A 71 12.83 -7.11 7.42
C TRP A 71 12.50 -6.14 6.29
N GLY A 72 11.26 -5.65 6.21
CA GLY A 72 10.83 -4.73 5.17
C GLY A 72 10.65 -5.37 3.79
N LEU A 73 10.68 -6.70 3.73
CA LEU A 73 10.55 -7.51 2.50
C LEU A 73 9.32 -7.13 1.67
N PRO A 74 8.11 -6.95 2.27
CA PRO A 74 6.95 -6.44 1.54
C PRO A 74 7.23 -5.19 0.70
N ALA A 75 7.87 -4.18 1.29
CA ALA A 75 8.15 -2.93 0.61
C ALA A 75 9.24 -3.11 -0.45
N CYS A 76 10.29 -3.88 -0.14
CA CYS A 76 11.34 -4.23 -1.10
C CYS A 76 10.78 -4.93 -2.34
N GLU A 77 9.87 -5.88 -2.16
CA GLU A 77 9.26 -6.65 -3.24
C GLU A 77 8.47 -5.74 -4.18
N ILE A 78 7.66 -4.82 -3.64
CA ILE A 78 6.93 -3.83 -4.43
C ILE A 78 7.88 -3.01 -5.31
N PHE A 79 8.97 -2.50 -4.72
CA PHE A 79 9.95 -1.76 -5.51
C PHE A 79 10.75 -2.63 -6.48
N HIS A 80 11.00 -3.90 -6.15
CA HIS A 80 11.64 -4.85 -7.07
C HIS A 80 10.80 -5.05 -8.33
N TYR A 81 9.46 -5.04 -8.22
CA TYR A 81 8.53 -5.03 -9.36
C TYR A 81 8.40 -3.65 -10.04
N GLY A 82 9.25 -2.68 -9.69
CA GLY A 82 9.24 -1.33 -10.28
C GLY A 82 8.06 -0.47 -9.82
N LYS A 83 7.41 -0.81 -8.71
CA LYS A 83 6.28 -0.07 -8.14
C LYS A 83 6.70 0.74 -6.92
N VAL A 84 5.91 1.74 -6.59
CA VAL A 84 6.15 2.58 -5.40
C VAL A 84 5.40 2.02 -4.20
N CYS A 85 6.06 2.01 -3.04
CA CYS A 85 5.44 1.61 -1.78
C CYS A 85 5.40 2.78 -0.77
N ALA A 86 4.20 3.19 -0.38
CA ALA A 86 4.00 4.04 0.79
C ALA A 86 4.09 3.19 2.07
N THR A 87 4.95 3.55 3.02
CA THR A 87 5.28 2.67 4.16
C THR A 87 5.17 3.38 5.50
N SER A 88 5.05 2.62 6.59
CA SER A 88 5.23 3.19 7.91
C SER A 88 6.69 3.63 8.15
N ASN A 89 6.89 4.60 9.03
CA ASN A 89 8.21 5.10 9.43
C ASN A 89 8.83 4.33 10.61
N THR A 90 8.36 3.11 10.88
CA THR A 90 8.79 2.32 12.05
C THR A 90 9.71 1.16 11.66
N ALA A 91 10.40 0.63 12.68
CA ALA A 91 11.30 -0.52 12.56
C ALA A 91 12.38 -0.32 11.47
N ARG A 92 12.53 -1.25 10.52
CA ARG A 92 13.58 -1.20 9.48
C ARG A 92 13.17 -0.45 8.21
N LEU A 93 11.90 -0.11 8.04
CA LEU A 93 11.40 0.51 6.82
C LEU A 93 12.11 1.84 6.48
N PRO A 94 12.43 2.73 7.44
CA PRO A 94 13.18 3.95 7.15
C PRO A 94 14.61 3.73 6.62
N GLU A 95 15.24 2.61 6.97
CA GLU A 95 16.60 2.27 6.52
C GLU A 95 16.60 1.72 5.08
N ILE A 96 15.49 1.08 4.69
CA ILE A 96 15.34 0.37 3.42
C ILE A 96 14.71 1.30 2.37
N ILE A 97 13.73 2.10 2.77
CA ILE A 97 13.02 3.05 1.90
C ILE A 97 13.61 4.44 2.12
N PRO A 98 14.44 4.95 1.17
CA PRO A 98 15.17 6.21 1.34
C PRO A 98 14.32 7.46 1.14
N PHE A 99 13.03 7.30 0.79
CA PHE A 99 12.12 8.40 0.49
C PHE A 99 11.29 8.75 1.71
N GLU A 100 11.54 9.92 2.29
CA GLU A 100 10.79 10.39 3.46
C GLU A 100 9.34 10.68 3.11
N GLU A 101 9.09 11.15 1.89
CA GLU A 101 7.79 11.52 1.33
C GLU A 101 6.82 10.34 1.20
N LEU A 102 7.33 9.10 1.21
CA LEU A 102 6.53 7.88 1.17
C LEU A 102 6.23 7.33 2.56
N ARG A 103 6.82 7.91 3.61
CA ARG A 103 6.74 7.37 4.97
C ARG A 103 5.71 8.12 5.81
N PHE A 104 5.02 7.39 6.68
CA PHE A 104 4.05 7.96 7.62
C PHE A 104 4.13 7.27 8.99
N ASP A 105 3.71 7.96 10.06
CA ASP A 105 3.51 7.32 11.36
C ASP A 105 2.29 6.37 11.29
N PRO A 106 2.45 5.06 11.56
CA PRO A 106 1.35 4.10 11.49
C PRO A 106 0.27 4.36 12.56
N TYR A 107 0.56 5.16 13.58
CA TYR A 107 -0.41 5.57 14.59
C TYR A 107 -1.14 6.87 14.23
N GLU A 108 -0.72 7.59 13.19
CA GLU A 108 -1.40 8.79 12.67
C GLU A 108 -2.02 8.55 11.29
N PRO A 109 -3.27 8.05 11.21
CA PRO A 109 -3.95 7.76 9.94
C PRO A 109 -4.01 8.93 8.96
N ARG A 110 -4.01 10.17 9.47
CA ARG A 110 -3.98 11.38 8.63
C ARG A 110 -2.70 11.47 7.81
N GLN A 111 -1.55 11.09 8.35
CA GLN A 111 -0.30 11.11 7.59
C GLN A 111 -0.35 10.09 6.45
N ALA A 112 -0.79 8.87 6.75
CA ALA A 112 -0.97 7.83 5.75
C ALA A 112 -1.91 8.30 4.62
N PHE A 113 -3.05 8.89 4.99
CA PHE A 113 -4.00 9.47 4.04
C PHE A 113 -3.36 10.53 3.15
N GLU A 114 -2.60 11.46 3.72
CA GLU A 114 -1.95 12.54 2.97
C GLU A 114 -0.90 12.03 1.98
N VAL A 115 -0.09 11.05 2.39
CA VAL A 115 0.89 10.39 1.51
C VAL A 115 0.17 9.73 0.33
N MET A 116 -0.79 8.84 0.61
CA MET A 116 -1.53 8.11 -0.42
C MET A 116 -2.29 9.06 -1.35
N ARG A 117 -2.96 10.08 -0.80
CA ARG A 117 -3.65 11.11 -1.59
C ARG A 117 -2.69 11.81 -2.55
N SER A 118 -1.49 12.16 -2.09
CA SER A 118 -0.52 12.86 -2.95
C SER A 118 -0.04 12.00 -4.12
N LEU A 119 0.09 10.68 -3.93
CA LEU A 119 0.47 9.75 -5.00
C LEU A 119 -0.67 9.56 -6.01
N ILE A 120 -1.91 9.60 -5.53
CA ILE A 120 -3.11 9.49 -6.37
C ILE A 120 -3.35 10.77 -7.18
N GLU A 121 -3.22 11.94 -6.56
CA GLU A 121 -3.45 13.24 -7.21
C GLU A 121 -2.33 13.63 -8.17
N SER A 122 -1.14 13.08 -7.98
CA SER A 122 0.07 13.36 -8.77
C SER A 122 0.83 12.08 -9.14
N PRO A 123 0.24 11.18 -9.96
CA PRO A 123 0.84 9.89 -10.31
C PRO A 123 2.14 10.03 -11.10
N GLU A 124 2.39 11.16 -11.75
CA GLU A 124 3.66 11.45 -12.41
C GLU A 124 4.86 11.42 -11.47
N ARG A 125 4.64 11.68 -10.17
CA ARG A 125 5.68 11.66 -9.12
C ARG A 125 6.18 10.25 -8.82
N LEU A 126 5.45 9.21 -9.24
CA LEU A 126 5.89 7.82 -9.01
C LEU A 126 7.25 7.54 -9.65
N HIS A 127 7.59 8.24 -10.74
CA HIS A 127 8.90 8.14 -11.38
C HIS A 127 10.04 8.71 -10.52
N ASP A 128 9.74 9.58 -9.56
CA ASP A 128 10.75 10.18 -8.66
C ASP A 128 11.24 9.18 -7.60
N PHE A 129 10.48 8.11 -7.37
CA PHE A 129 10.72 7.13 -6.31
C PHE A 129 11.28 5.80 -6.82
N ALA A 130 11.85 5.76 -8.02
CA ALA A 130 12.43 4.55 -8.56
C ALA A 130 13.69 4.15 -7.78
N ILE A 131 13.76 2.88 -7.38
CA ILE A 131 14.97 2.29 -6.79
C ILE A 131 15.45 1.23 -7.78
N SER A 132 16.64 1.45 -8.33
CA SER A 132 17.19 0.60 -9.40
C SER A 132 17.98 -0.61 -8.90
N ASP A 133 18.23 -0.73 -7.60
CA ASP A 133 19.16 -1.72 -7.04
C ASP A 133 18.71 -2.24 -5.66
N PHE A 134 17.65 -3.04 -5.66
CA PHE A 134 17.44 -4.02 -4.60
C PHE A 134 18.23 -5.26 -5.02
N GLY A 135 19.17 -5.73 -4.19
CA GLY A 135 19.85 -7.02 -4.41
C GLY A 135 18.87 -8.21 -4.44
N GLU A 136 19.32 -9.44 -4.19
CA GLU A 136 18.37 -10.58 -4.12
C GLU A 136 17.33 -10.37 -2.99
N VAL A 137 16.06 -10.20 -3.36
CA VAL A 137 14.91 -10.12 -2.44
C VAL A 137 14.12 -11.43 -2.53
N GLN A 138 13.91 -12.11 -1.40
CA GLN A 138 13.04 -13.29 -1.33
C GLN A 138 11.65 -12.91 -0.78
N ALA A 139 10.71 -12.69 -1.70
CA ALA A 139 9.40 -13.36 -1.75
C ALA A 139 8.72 -13.82 -0.43
N THR A 140 8.39 -13.00 0.57
CA THR A 140 7.90 -13.55 1.85
C THR A 140 6.60 -13.00 2.44
N ASN A 141 6.17 -11.74 2.27
CA ASN A 141 4.87 -11.26 2.80
C ASN A 141 4.49 -9.91 2.17
N MET A 142 3.26 -9.68 1.68
CA MET A 142 2.86 -8.36 1.15
C MET A 142 1.44 -7.90 1.56
N GLY A 143 1.29 -6.57 1.68
CA GLY A 143 0.08 -5.85 2.11
C GLY A 143 -0.72 -5.19 0.97
N ALA A 144 -1.42 -4.10 1.27
CA ALA A 144 -2.46 -3.53 0.40
C ALA A 144 -1.94 -2.89 -0.90
N VAL A 145 -2.69 -3.11 -1.99
CA VAL A 145 -2.38 -2.71 -3.37
C VAL A 145 -3.45 -1.72 -3.86
N PHE A 146 -3.05 -0.60 -4.47
CA PHE A 146 -3.97 0.44 -4.96
C PHE A 146 -3.96 0.44 -6.50
N ARG A 147 -5.12 0.25 -7.13
CA ARG A 147 -5.27 0.38 -8.60
C ARG A 147 -5.50 1.82 -9.03
#